data_AF-A0A960END3-F1
#
_entry.id   AF-A0A960END3-F1
#
_cell.length_a   1.000
_cell.length_b   1.000
_cell.length_c   1.000
_cell.angle_alpha   90.00
_cell.angle_beta   90.00
_cell.angle_gamma   90.00
#
_symmetry.space_group_name_H-M   'P 1'
#
loop_
_entity.id
_entity.type
_entity.pdbx_description
1 polymer ?
#
loop_
_entity_poly.entity_id
_entity_poly.type
_entity_poly.pdbx_seq_one_letter_code
_entity_poly.pdbx_strand_id
1 'polypeptide(L)'
;MANGNELGIPDVLLAPLLEQAGDVMRDTPDADVPAQLRPLLGFDRRGLARAAARAQLLRAVEGDETFRTAVFERFLNRTEVASVLDGWSRNDAAKVAAVAASQDDLPVLASALYAARPKGWTIGIGAALGVFEGERRRQEAEEEVVALRNRLETVEESARRAEAHRDELEVQFNELDSTLKDERRSRRQREEDAERLTVDSNEKIERLEVERDRANRTIEIAQERASREAARARESEDQLRELRREFEELRAQMLRTEEATADARAAEIERVRRHVHMLERSADVAAALSRELGALSDNGRKLIPEHGQEMPPSTVAAHLDDSWVGEDDVAVDDDGDDASDSGDDETEPTATTDQGETSTNSDDADDVAGSTSTSDASNGDAPDSGTLTASAPSPAASAVFQEAAELDDDSIVHNDELTMSTAMLEQAMADAERAAAEDEDLFESSIGTPNSAPMAQRSSGRAQVPVPPGMFIEEKSTVLEMMSARGVVMIVDGYNVSMNKWGDLSISEQRDRLVDAMTDLHARTRCPVTIVFDGAAVDIGGATRRRGVRVLFSREGEEADLVVVRELTKLPMGIPAIVVSSDGWVREQAESEGALVISSSALIAAMGA
;
A
#
# COMPACT_ATOMS: atom_id res chain seq x y z
N MET A 1 37.93 79.59 -14.92
CA MET A 1 38.20 79.08 -16.29
C MET A 1 37.54 77.72 -16.37
N ALA A 2 37.03 77.27 -17.51
CA ALA A 2 36.35 75.98 -17.58
C ALA A 2 37.35 74.83 -17.38
N ASN A 3 37.10 73.99 -16.37
CA ASN A 3 37.82 72.75 -16.13
C ASN A 3 37.21 71.61 -16.98
N GLY A 4 37.96 70.56 -17.28
CA GLY A 4 37.44 69.37 -17.98
C GLY A 4 36.38 68.65 -17.15
N ASN A 5 36.55 68.64 -15.83
CA ASN A 5 35.57 68.11 -14.89
C ASN A 5 34.26 68.94 -14.82
N GLU A 6 34.27 70.22 -15.23
CA GLU A 6 33.04 71.04 -15.39
C GLU A 6 32.31 70.78 -16.72
N LEU A 7 32.96 70.09 -17.66
CA LEU A 7 32.40 69.70 -18.96
C LEU A 7 31.99 68.21 -19.01
N GLY A 8 32.12 67.48 -17.89
CA GLY A 8 31.68 66.09 -17.76
C GLY A 8 32.41 65.09 -18.67
N ILE A 9 33.62 65.41 -19.14
CA ILE A 9 34.34 64.60 -20.14
C ILE A 9 34.84 63.28 -19.52
N PRO A 10 34.47 62.11 -20.06
CA PRO A 10 35.02 60.82 -19.63
C PRO A 10 36.56 60.76 -19.77
N ASP A 11 37.24 60.18 -18.79
CA ASP A 11 38.70 59.98 -18.80
C ASP A 11 39.17 59.02 -19.92
N VAL A 12 38.25 58.22 -20.45
CA VAL A 12 38.44 57.41 -21.68
C VAL A 12 38.67 58.30 -22.90
N LEU A 13 37.93 59.40 -23.06
CA LEU A 13 38.10 60.33 -24.18
C LEU A 13 39.36 61.21 -24.06
N LEU A 14 39.92 61.33 -22.85
CA LEU A 14 41.19 62.04 -22.63
C LEU A 14 42.41 61.09 -22.54
N ALA A 15 42.24 59.81 -22.89
CA ALA A 15 43.28 58.79 -22.69
C ALA A 15 44.65 59.13 -23.33
N PRO A 16 44.76 59.59 -24.60
CA PRO A 16 46.04 59.97 -25.20
C PRO A 16 46.75 61.13 -24.47
N LEU A 17 45.98 62.12 -24.00
CA LEU A 17 46.52 63.24 -23.21
C LEU A 17 46.98 62.79 -21.82
N LEU A 18 46.26 61.87 -21.18
CA LEU A 18 46.59 61.35 -19.86
C LEU A 18 47.75 60.35 -19.90
N GLU A 19 47.92 59.59 -20.97
CA GLU A 19 49.16 58.84 -21.22
C GLU A 19 50.34 59.79 -21.42
N GLN A 20 50.16 60.88 -22.17
CA GLN A 20 51.20 61.89 -22.32
C GLN A 20 51.55 62.58 -20.99
N ALA A 21 50.56 62.78 -20.09
CA ALA A 21 50.79 63.25 -18.74
C ALA A 21 51.59 62.25 -17.90
N GLY A 22 51.29 60.95 -18.01
CA GLY A 22 52.04 59.88 -17.36
C GLY A 22 53.51 59.80 -17.83
N ASP A 23 53.77 60.01 -19.11
CA ASP A 23 55.15 60.08 -19.63
C ASP A 23 55.88 61.37 -19.22
N VAL A 24 55.22 62.53 -19.21
CA VAL A 24 55.84 63.77 -18.69
C VAL A 24 56.16 63.63 -17.20
N MET A 25 55.27 63.04 -16.41
CA MET A 25 55.51 62.74 -14.99
C MET A 25 56.74 61.85 -14.79
N ARG A 26 56.94 60.83 -15.64
CA ARG A 26 58.08 59.90 -15.56
C ARG A 26 59.41 60.49 -16.05
N ASP A 27 59.36 61.47 -16.95
CA ASP A 27 60.55 62.18 -17.45
C ASP A 27 60.90 63.42 -16.60
N THR A 28 60.10 63.74 -15.58
CA THR A 28 60.31 64.87 -14.63
C THR A 28 60.97 64.36 -13.33
N PRO A 29 61.96 65.07 -12.74
CA PRO A 29 62.56 64.64 -11.47
C PRO A 29 61.55 64.62 -10.30
N ASP A 30 61.65 63.61 -9.42
CA ASP A 30 60.75 63.40 -8.26
C ASP A 30 60.48 64.63 -7.39
N ALA A 31 61.46 65.54 -7.30
CA ALA A 31 61.34 66.79 -6.55
C ALA A 31 60.32 67.77 -7.18
N ASP A 32 60.34 67.86 -8.51
CA ASP A 32 59.54 68.78 -9.33
C ASP A 32 58.17 68.19 -9.71
N VAL A 33 57.98 66.87 -9.54
CA VAL A 33 56.69 66.21 -9.76
C VAL A 33 55.63 66.72 -8.75
N PRO A 34 54.44 67.16 -9.23
CA PRO A 34 53.37 67.66 -8.38
C PRO A 34 53.02 66.72 -7.24
N ALA A 35 52.80 67.26 -6.04
CA ALA A 35 52.60 66.44 -4.83
C ALA A 35 51.43 65.45 -4.93
N GLN A 36 50.42 65.75 -5.75
CA GLN A 36 49.28 64.86 -6.03
C GLN A 36 49.66 63.62 -6.86
N LEU A 37 50.75 63.64 -7.62
CA LEU A 37 51.19 62.56 -8.51
C LEU A 37 52.27 61.66 -7.90
N ARG A 38 52.93 62.08 -6.82
CA ARG A 38 53.98 61.28 -6.15
C ARG A 38 53.57 59.85 -5.80
N PRO A 39 52.30 59.53 -5.42
CA PRO A 39 51.86 58.14 -5.22
C PRO A 39 51.89 57.26 -6.49
N LEU A 40 51.92 57.86 -7.69
CA LEU A 40 51.89 57.17 -8.98
C LEU A 40 53.28 56.99 -9.60
N LEU A 41 54.36 57.50 -8.99
CA LEU A 41 55.73 57.37 -9.53
C LEU A 41 56.19 55.92 -9.70
N GLY A 42 55.67 55.00 -8.88
CA GLY A 42 55.93 53.55 -8.98
C GLY A 42 55.01 52.78 -9.95
N PHE A 43 54.17 53.45 -10.75
CA PHE A 43 53.22 52.79 -11.66
C PHE A 43 53.75 52.76 -13.10
N ASP A 44 53.85 51.56 -13.68
CA ASP A 44 54.04 51.37 -15.12
C ASP A 44 52.92 52.03 -15.95
N ARG A 45 53.15 52.26 -17.25
CA ARG A 45 52.12 52.76 -18.19
C ARG A 45 50.78 51.99 -18.10
N ARG A 46 50.81 50.66 -17.95
CA ARG A 46 49.61 49.82 -17.74
C ARG A 46 48.90 50.08 -16.40
N GLY A 47 49.63 50.50 -15.37
CA GLY A 47 49.06 50.95 -14.10
C GLY A 47 48.43 52.33 -14.20
N LEU A 48 49.12 53.27 -14.86
CA LEU A 48 48.64 54.64 -15.13
C LEU A 48 47.40 54.66 -16.05
N ALA A 49 47.24 53.66 -16.90
CA ALA A 49 46.08 53.50 -17.78
C ALA A 49 44.76 53.17 -17.05
N ARG A 50 44.75 52.86 -15.74
CA ARG A 50 43.53 52.59 -14.96
C ARG A 50 42.80 53.87 -14.59
N ALA A 51 41.46 53.83 -14.57
CA ALA A 51 40.59 55.00 -14.32
C ALA A 51 40.96 55.82 -13.06
N ALA A 52 41.31 55.17 -11.94
CA ALA A 52 41.73 55.86 -10.72
C ALA A 52 43.03 56.68 -10.91
N ALA A 53 44.01 56.15 -11.65
CA ALA A 53 45.25 56.85 -11.96
C ALA A 53 45.02 57.94 -13.03
N ARG A 54 44.16 57.68 -14.03
CA ARG A 54 43.74 58.68 -15.03
C ARG A 54 43.05 59.88 -14.39
N ALA A 55 42.11 59.68 -13.46
CA ALA A 55 41.44 60.76 -12.73
C ALA A 55 42.42 61.59 -11.87
N GLN A 56 43.45 60.95 -11.32
CA GLN A 56 44.50 61.61 -10.55
C GLN A 56 45.49 62.40 -11.43
N LEU A 57 45.83 61.86 -12.61
CA LEU A 57 46.58 62.57 -13.66
C LEU A 57 45.80 63.79 -14.19
N LEU A 58 44.51 63.62 -14.49
CA LEU A 58 43.64 64.71 -14.96
C LEU A 58 43.57 65.84 -13.94
N ARG A 59 43.39 65.52 -12.66
CA ARG A 59 43.38 66.50 -11.56
C ARG A 59 44.68 67.28 -11.44
N ALA A 60 45.83 66.65 -11.70
CA ALA A 60 47.12 67.34 -11.72
C ALA A 60 47.28 68.25 -12.96
N VAL A 61 46.81 67.81 -14.14
CA VAL A 61 46.77 68.63 -15.37
C VAL A 61 45.80 69.81 -15.24
N GLU A 62 44.74 69.71 -14.44
CA GLU A 62 43.88 70.85 -14.13
C GLU A 62 44.49 71.78 -13.07
N GLY A 63 45.08 71.21 -12.00
CA GLY A 63 45.51 71.94 -10.81
C GLY A 63 46.90 72.58 -10.86
N ASP A 64 47.82 72.09 -11.68
CA ASP A 64 49.19 72.60 -11.78
C ASP A 64 49.49 73.20 -13.17
N GLU A 65 49.75 74.51 -13.21
CA GLU A 65 50.03 75.24 -14.45
C GLU A 65 51.35 74.84 -15.12
N THR A 66 52.38 74.53 -14.34
CA THR A 66 53.70 74.18 -14.89
C THR A 66 53.64 72.79 -15.52
N PHE A 67 53.06 71.82 -14.82
CA PHE A 67 52.84 70.47 -15.33
C PHE A 67 51.89 70.47 -16.54
N ARG A 68 50.75 71.17 -16.45
CA ARG A 68 49.82 71.35 -17.58
C ARG A 68 50.51 71.85 -18.84
N THR A 69 51.38 72.85 -18.70
CA THR A 69 52.05 73.46 -19.85
C THR A 69 53.01 72.48 -20.51
N ALA A 70 53.84 71.77 -19.75
CA ALA A 70 54.74 70.74 -20.27
C ALA A 70 53.99 69.57 -20.93
N VAL A 71 52.86 69.14 -20.36
CA VAL A 71 51.99 68.10 -20.94
C VAL A 71 51.36 68.57 -22.25
N PHE A 72 50.79 69.78 -22.29
CA PHE A 72 50.11 70.29 -23.48
C PHE A 72 51.11 70.57 -24.62
N GLU A 73 52.26 71.18 -24.34
CA GLU A 73 53.29 71.43 -25.35
C GLU A 73 53.79 70.11 -25.98
N ARG A 74 54.10 69.10 -25.16
CA ARG A 74 54.56 67.80 -25.66
C ARG A 74 53.46 67.01 -26.39
N PHE A 75 52.20 67.17 -26.00
CA PHE A 75 51.07 66.53 -26.69
C PHE A 75 50.77 67.17 -28.05
N LEU A 76 50.74 68.51 -28.11
CA LEU A 76 50.43 69.25 -29.34
C LEU A 76 51.52 69.14 -30.41
N ASN A 77 52.76 68.85 -30.01
CA ASN A 77 53.87 68.56 -30.92
C ASN A 77 53.84 67.14 -31.55
N ARG A 78 52.82 66.30 -31.27
CA ARG A 78 52.63 65.00 -31.94
C ARG A 78 52.05 65.18 -33.34
N THR A 79 52.60 64.48 -34.33
CA THR A 79 52.16 64.52 -35.74
C THR A 79 50.68 64.16 -35.92
N GLU A 80 50.20 63.16 -35.17
CA GLU A 80 48.79 62.74 -35.12
C GLU A 80 47.88 63.91 -34.70
N VAL A 81 48.25 64.57 -33.60
CA VAL A 81 47.49 65.67 -32.99
C VAL A 81 47.46 66.90 -33.92
N ALA A 82 48.58 67.21 -34.58
CA ALA A 82 48.63 68.25 -35.61
C ALA A 82 47.68 67.94 -36.79
N SER A 83 47.73 66.72 -37.32
CA SER A 83 46.87 66.29 -38.43
C SER A 83 45.37 66.37 -38.09
N VAL A 84 44.98 66.00 -36.87
CA VAL A 84 43.59 66.08 -36.39
C VAL A 84 43.14 67.53 -36.16
N LEU A 85 44.05 68.43 -35.76
CA LEU A 85 43.75 69.86 -35.59
C LEU A 85 43.68 70.62 -36.92
N ASP A 86 44.50 70.27 -37.93
CA ASP A 86 44.40 70.85 -39.28
C ASP A 86 43.08 70.47 -39.97
N GLY A 87 42.51 69.31 -39.65
CA GLY A 87 41.18 68.87 -40.11
C GLY A 87 39.99 69.50 -39.36
N TRP A 88 40.20 70.35 -38.34
CA TRP A 88 39.12 70.82 -37.46
C TRP A 88 38.21 71.89 -38.11
N SER A 89 36.93 71.57 -38.25
CA SER A 89 35.85 72.50 -38.63
C SER A 89 34.77 72.56 -37.56
N ARG A 90 34.47 73.76 -37.04
CA ARG A 90 33.33 74.00 -36.13
C ARG A 90 31.99 73.62 -36.79
N ASN A 91 31.85 73.85 -38.09
CA ASN A 91 30.58 73.65 -38.80
C ASN A 91 30.33 72.17 -39.10
N ASP A 92 31.40 71.37 -39.19
CA ASP A 92 31.36 69.95 -39.49
C ASP A 92 31.72 69.09 -38.27
N ALA A 93 31.71 69.66 -37.05
CA ALA A 93 32.17 69.03 -35.82
C ALA A 93 31.60 67.62 -35.59
N ALA A 94 30.32 67.40 -35.89
CA ALA A 94 29.67 66.10 -35.80
C ALA A 94 30.18 65.09 -36.84
N LYS A 95 30.53 65.54 -38.06
CA LYS A 95 31.15 64.69 -39.10
C LYS A 95 32.59 64.34 -38.70
N VAL A 96 33.36 65.33 -38.21
CA VAL A 96 34.74 65.13 -37.76
C VAL A 96 34.79 64.13 -36.60
N ALA A 97 33.87 64.24 -35.62
CA ALA A 97 33.73 63.26 -34.55
C ALA A 97 33.33 61.86 -35.06
N ALA A 98 32.36 61.75 -35.97
CA ALA A 98 31.95 60.46 -36.53
C ALA A 98 33.05 59.78 -37.36
N VAL A 99 33.83 60.56 -38.13
CA VAL A 99 34.98 60.05 -38.88
C VAL A 99 36.08 59.58 -37.91
N ALA A 100 36.41 60.38 -36.89
CA ALA A 100 37.40 59.98 -35.89
C ALA A 100 36.99 58.70 -35.14
N ALA A 101 35.71 58.53 -34.80
CA ALA A 101 35.20 57.29 -34.21
C ALA A 101 35.34 56.09 -35.16
N SER A 102 35.04 56.26 -36.45
CA SER A 102 35.27 55.20 -37.47
C SER A 102 36.75 54.84 -37.71
N GLN A 103 37.68 55.58 -37.09
CA GLN A 103 39.13 55.41 -37.19
C GLN A 103 39.80 55.11 -35.83
N ASP A 104 39.01 54.95 -34.75
CA ASP A 104 39.47 54.83 -33.34
C ASP A 104 40.23 56.08 -32.80
N ASP A 105 40.27 57.17 -33.57
CA ASP A 105 40.89 58.46 -33.25
C ASP A 105 40.01 59.37 -32.37
N LEU A 106 38.81 58.93 -31.96
CA LEU A 106 37.89 59.76 -31.15
C LEU A 106 38.52 60.28 -29.84
N PRO A 107 39.31 59.50 -29.08
CA PRO A 107 40.04 60.01 -27.90
C PRO A 107 41.19 60.96 -28.27
N VAL A 108 41.78 60.81 -29.46
CA VAL A 108 42.84 61.71 -29.98
C VAL A 108 42.23 63.07 -30.30
N LEU A 109 41.09 63.10 -31.00
CA LEU A 109 40.32 64.31 -31.29
C LEU A 109 39.87 65.03 -30.01
N ALA A 110 39.28 64.32 -29.05
CA ALA A 110 38.85 64.93 -27.80
C ALA A 110 40.04 65.49 -26.98
N SER A 111 41.14 64.73 -26.89
CA SER A 111 42.40 65.19 -26.28
C SER A 111 42.99 66.44 -26.96
N ALA A 112 43.03 66.45 -28.29
CA ALA A 112 43.55 67.55 -29.10
C ALA A 112 42.74 68.84 -28.90
N LEU A 113 41.41 68.74 -28.97
CA LEU A 113 40.51 69.87 -28.76
C LEU A 113 40.59 70.43 -27.33
N TYR A 114 40.75 69.56 -26.33
CA TYR A 114 40.87 69.98 -24.92
C TYR A 114 42.18 70.71 -24.62
N ALA A 115 43.29 70.30 -25.25
CA ALA A 115 44.61 70.92 -25.10
C ALA A 115 44.78 72.20 -25.94
N ALA A 116 44.47 72.15 -27.25
CA ALA A 116 44.66 73.28 -28.18
C ALA A 116 43.58 74.37 -28.05
N ARG A 117 42.38 74.00 -27.59
CA ARG A 117 41.21 74.88 -27.41
C ARG A 117 40.90 75.81 -28.61
N PRO A 118 40.89 75.31 -29.86
CA PRO A 118 40.60 76.13 -31.05
C PRO A 118 39.19 76.73 -31.03
N LYS A 119 38.91 77.68 -31.93
CA LYS A 119 37.59 78.32 -32.01
C LYS A 119 36.49 77.27 -32.19
N GLY A 120 35.59 77.18 -31.20
CA GLY A 120 34.50 76.21 -31.17
C GLY A 120 34.83 74.85 -30.55
N TRP A 121 35.98 74.66 -29.90
CA TRP A 121 36.40 73.37 -29.32
C TRP A 121 35.35 72.68 -28.46
N THR A 122 34.57 73.42 -27.66
CA THR A 122 33.49 72.86 -26.82
C THR A 122 32.40 72.15 -27.62
N ILE A 123 32.15 72.57 -28.87
CA ILE A 123 31.20 71.92 -29.78
C ILE A 123 31.79 70.60 -30.32
N GLY A 124 33.11 70.55 -30.52
CA GLY A 124 33.80 69.30 -30.89
C GLY A 124 33.88 68.30 -29.75
N ILE A 125 34.11 68.76 -28.50
CA ILE A 125 34.00 67.92 -27.30
C ILE A 125 32.56 67.39 -27.15
N GLY A 126 31.54 68.24 -27.30
CA GLY A 126 30.14 67.81 -27.25
C GLY A 126 29.76 66.82 -28.37
N ALA A 127 30.30 67.01 -29.58
CA ALA A 127 30.14 66.05 -30.67
C ALA A 127 30.81 64.71 -30.38
N ALA A 128 32.05 64.71 -29.85
CA ALA A 128 32.77 63.49 -29.48
C ALA A 128 32.07 62.74 -28.34
N LEU A 129 31.58 63.45 -27.32
CA LEU A 129 30.78 62.86 -26.24
C LEU A 129 29.49 62.23 -26.77
N GLY A 130 28.76 62.92 -27.66
CA GLY A 130 27.54 62.41 -28.26
C GLY A 130 27.72 61.14 -29.11
N VAL A 131 28.87 61.01 -29.80
CA VAL A 131 29.24 59.79 -30.52
C VAL A 131 29.61 58.67 -29.54
N PHE A 132 30.49 58.95 -28.56
CA PHE A 132 30.92 57.99 -27.54
C PHE A 132 29.76 57.41 -26.73
N GLU A 133 28.84 58.25 -26.24
CA GLU A 133 27.63 57.77 -25.56
C GLU A 133 26.69 57.00 -26.49
N GLY A 134 26.65 57.36 -27.77
CA GLY A 134 25.88 56.67 -28.81
C GLY A 134 26.39 55.26 -29.09
N GLU A 135 27.71 55.08 -29.09
CA GLU A 135 28.38 53.80 -29.25
C GLU A 135 28.23 52.95 -27.99
N ARG A 136 28.49 53.53 -26.81
CA ARG A 136 28.29 52.87 -25.51
C ARG A 136 26.86 52.34 -25.34
N ARG A 137 25.84 53.16 -25.66
CA ARG A 137 24.42 52.75 -25.61
C ARG A 137 24.05 51.68 -26.65
N ARG A 138 24.77 51.61 -27.77
CA ARG A 138 24.58 50.54 -28.77
C ARG A 138 25.17 49.23 -28.28
N GLN A 139 26.39 49.27 -27.75
CA GLN A 139 27.05 48.11 -27.15
C GLN A 139 26.24 47.54 -25.98
N GLU A 140 25.72 48.39 -25.08
CA GLU A 140 24.83 47.96 -23.99
C GLU A 140 23.59 47.21 -24.51
N ALA A 141 22.96 47.69 -25.59
CA ALA A 141 21.80 47.03 -26.19
C ALA A 141 22.17 45.73 -26.94
N GLU A 142 23.35 45.67 -27.56
CA GLU A 142 23.88 44.45 -28.20
C GLU A 142 24.20 43.38 -27.15
N GLU A 143 24.82 43.77 -26.02
CA GLU A 143 25.08 42.91 -24.86
C GLU A 143 23.78 42.45 -24.18
N GLU A 144 22.78 43.32 -24.03
CA GLU A 144 21.44 42.97 -23.52
C GLU A 144 20.73 41.96 -24.42
N VAL A 145 20.77 42.14 -25.75
CA VAL A 145 20.19 41.18 -26.71
C VAL A 145 20.87 39.80 -26.63
N VAL A 146 22.19 39.76 -26.42
CA VAL A 146 22.92 38.50 -26.17
C VAL A 146 22.52 37.87 -24.83
N ALA A 147 22.43 38.66 -23.76
CA ALA A 147 22.01 38.17 -22.44
C ALA A 147 20.57 37.62 -22.46
N LEU A 148 19.65 38.30 -23.15
CA LEU A 148 18.27 37.85 -23.33
C LEU A 148 18.17 36.58 -24.18
N ARG A 149 18.98 36.44 -25.25
CA ARG A 149 19.04 35.19 -26.03
C ARG A 149 19.52 34.02 -25.18
N ASN A 150 20.61 34.19 -24.43
CA ASN A 150 21.16 33.14 -23.58
C ASN A 150 20.16 32.75 -22.48
N ARG A 151 19.43 33.73 -21.92
CA ARG A 151 18.34 33.46 -20.96
C ARG A 151 17.19 32.68 -21.59
N LEU A 152 16.76 33.06 -22.80
CA LEU A 152 15.72 32.32 -23.53
C LEU A 152 16.14 30.87 -23.76
N GLU A 153 17.37 30.63 -24.23
CA GLU A 153 17.93 29.28 -24.44
C GLU A 153 17.90 28.44 -23.15
N THR A 154 18.30 29.01 -22.00
CA THR A 154 18.20 28.29 -20.71
C THR A 154 16.76 27.97 -20.30
N VAL A 155 15.79 28.84 -20.63
CA VAL A 155 14.37 28.60 -20.34
C VAL A 155 13.81 27.51 -21.27
N GLU A 156 14.08 27.58 -22.58
CA GLU A 156 13.68 26.56 -23.55
C GLU A 156 14.27 25.18 -23.23
N GLU A 157 15.51 25.13 -22.73
CA GLU A 157 16.15 23.88 -22.32
C GLU A 157 15.64 23.37 -20.96
N SER A 158 15.16 24.26 -20.07
CA SER A 158 14.45 23.85 -18.85
C SER A 158 13.06 23.29 -19.15
N ALA A 159 12.33 23.91 -20.10
CA ALA A 159 11.02 23.43 -20.56
C ALA A 159 11.12 22.04 -21.20
N ARG A 160 12.08 21.84 -22.12
CA ARG A 160 12.32 20.53 -22.75
C ARG A 160 12.65 19.41 -21.74
N ARG A 161 13.31 19.73 -20.62
CA ARG A 161 13.55 18.76 -19.53
C ARG A 161 12.27 18.45 -18.76
N ALA A 162 11.44 19.46 -18.47
CA ALA A 162 10.17 19.27 -17.78
C ALA A 162 9.15 18.48 -18.62
N GLU A 163 9.10 18.73 -19.94
CA GLU A 163 8.28 17.95 -20.89
C GLU A 163 8.72 16.49 -20.94
N ALA A 164 10.02 16.21 -21.10
CA ALA A 164 10.53 14.84 -21.09
C ALA A 164 10.22 14.09 -19.77
N HIS A 165 10.38 14.75 -18.62
CA HIS A 165 10.07 14.18 -17.32
C HIS A 165 8.56 13.92 -17.12
N ARG A 166 7.68 14.78 -17.66
CA ARG A 166 6.23 14.54 -17.68
C ARG A 166 5.91 13.30 -18.51
N ASP A 167 6.51 13.17 -19.69
CA ASP A 167 6.24 12.06 -20.62
C ASP A 167 6.77 10.72 -20.04
N GLU A 168 7.90 10.74 -19.32
CA GLU A 168 8.39 9.60 -18.53
C GLU A 168 7.41 9.21 -17.41
N LEU A 169 6.85 10.17 -16.67
CA LEU A 169 5.84 9.91 -15.65
C LEU A 169 4.52 9.38 -16.23
N GLU A 170 4.10 9.85 -17.41
CA GLU A 170 2.91 9.36 -18.10
C GLU A 170 3.09 7.88 -18.52
N VAL A 171 4.27 7.48 -19.00
CA VAL A 171 4.59 6.07 -19.26
C VAL A 171 4.52 5.23 -17.99
N GLN A 172 5.15 5.68 -16.90
CA GLN A 172 5.11 4.97 -15.61
C GLN A 172 3.69 4.84 -15.04
N PHE A 173 2.87 5.90 -15.15
CA PHE A 173 1.47 5.86 -14.72
C PHE A 173 0.65 4.82 -15.50
N ASN A 174 0.81 4.77 -16.82
CA ASN A 174 0.11 3.80 -17.67
C ASN A 174 0.57 2.35 -17.39
N GLU A 175 1.87 2.13 -17.11
CA GLU A 175 2.39 0.82 -16.68
C GLU A 175 1.78 0.39 -15.33
N LEU A 176 1.73 1.28 -14.34
CA LEU A 176 1.11 1.01 -13.03
C LEU A 176 -0.39 0.76 -13.13
N ASP A 177 -1.15 1.55 -13.90
CA ASP A 177 -2.58 1.34 -14.12
C ASP A 177 -2.87 0.01 -14.84
N SER A 178 -2.08 -0.36 -15.85
CA SER A 178 -2.19 -1.67 -16.50
C SER A 178 -1.91 -2.83 -15.51
N THR A 179 -0.88 -2.70 -14.67
CA THR A 179 -0.54 -3.67 -13.62
C THR A 179 -1.68 -3.80 -12.61
N LEU A 180 -2.26 -2.69 -12.14
CA LEU A 180 -3.40 -2.70 -11.23
C LEU A 180 -4.67 -3.28 -11.87
N LYS A 181 -4.90 -3.09 -13.17
CA LYS A 181 -6.00 -3.70 -13.92
C LYS A 181 -5.84 -5.22 -13.98
N ASP A 182 -4.65 -5.72 -14.28
CA ASP A 182 -4.39 -7.16 -14.33
C ASP A 182 -4.32 -7.81 -12.94
N GLU A 183 -3.86 -7.12 -11.91
CA GLU A 183 -3.98 -7.60 -10.52
C GLU A 183 -5.46 -7.70 -10.10
N ARG A 184 -6.28 -6.67 -10.38
CA ARG A 184 -7.72 -6.67 -10.11
C ARG A 184 -8.46 -7.79 -10.86
N ARG A 185 -8.11 -8.04 -12.13
CA ARG A 185 -8.59 -9.20 -12.91
C ARG A 185 -8.18 -10.51 -12.26
N SER A 186 -6.91 -10.66 -11.91
CA SER A 186 -6.34 -11.85 -11.27
C SER A 186 -6.88 -12.10 -9.86
N ARG A 187 -7.30 -11.05 -9.14
CA ARG A 187 -8.03 -11.18 -7.87
C ARG A 187 -9.45 -11.69 -8.11
N ARG A 188 -10.22 -11.04 -8.98
CA ARG A 188 -11.60 -11.46 -9.30
C ARG A 188 -11.66 -12.92 -9.76
N GLN A 189 -10.74 -13.34 -10.62
CA GLN A 189 -10.70 -14.73 -11.07
C GLN A 189 -10.45 -15.72 -9.92
N ARG A 190 -9.53 -15.41 -9.00
CA ARG A 190 -9.30 -16.23 -7.78
C ARG A 190 -10.50 -16.24 -6.84
N GLU A 191 -11.27 -15.15 -6.80
CA GLU A 191 -12.49 -14.98 -6.02
C GLU A 191 -13.62 -15.85 -6.62
N GLU A 192 -13.88 -15.75 -7.93
CA GLU A 192 -14.82 -16.60 -8.68
C GLU A 192 -14.46 -18.10 -8.59
N ASP A 193 -13.19 -18.46 -8.76
CA ASP A 193 -12.75 -19.86 -8.70
C ASP A 193 -12.81 -20.44 -7.28
N ALA A 194 -12.62 -19.59 -6.24
CA ALA A 194 -12.86 -19.99 -4.85
C ALA A 194 -14.36 -20.16 -4.56
N GLU A 195 -15.22 -19.24 -5.01
CA GLU A 195 -16.67 -19.35 -4.88
C GLU A 195 -17.18 -20.65 -5.51
N ARG A 196 -16.79 -20.94 -6.77
CA ARG A 196 -17.09 -22.21 -7.46
C ARG A 196 -16.70 -23.42 -6.63
N LEU A 197 -15.46 -23.44 -6.11
CA LEU A 197 -14.98 -24.54 -5.27
C LEU A 197 -15.78 -24.70 -3.97
N THR A 198 -16.28 -23.61 -3.37
CA THR A 198 -17.17 -23.72 -2.19
C THR A 198 -18.55 -24.27 -2.55
N VAL A 199 -19.12 -23.89 -3.71
CA VAL A 199 -20.40 -24.43 -4.20
C VAL A 199 -20.27 -25.93 -4.48
N ASP A 200 -19.27 -26.35 -5.27
CA ASP A 200 -18.99 -27.76 -5.55
C ASP A 200 -18.77 -28.59 -4.27
N SER A 201 -18.09 -28.01 -3.29
CA SER A 201 -17.85 -28.63 -1.98
C SER A 201 -19.14 -28.77 -1.17
N ASN A 202 -20.00 -27.75 -1.16
CA ASN A 202 -21.28 -27.77 -0.45
C ASN A 202 -22.25 -28.77 -1.08
N GLU A 203 -22.36 -28.82 -2.41
CA GLU A 203 -23.14 -29.86 -3.10
C GLU A 203 -22.62 -31.26 -2.78
N LYS A 204 -21.30 -31.45 -2.72
CA LYS A 204 -20.69 -32.73 -2.35
C LYS A 204 -20.99 -33.10 -0.90
N ILE A 205 -21.01 -32.14 0.02
CA ILE A 205 -21.41 -32.35 1.42
C ILE A 205 -22.89 -32.80 1.45
N GLU A 206 -23.81 -32.06 0.83
CA GLU A 206 -25.24 -32.39 0.81
C GLU A 206 -25.50 -33.82 0.27
N ARG A 207 -24.87 -34.18 -0.86
CA ARG A 207 -24.96 -35.54 -1.42
C ARG A 207 -24.52 -36.60 -0.41
N LEU A 208 -23.40 -36.38 0.29
CA LEU A 208 -22.87 -37.28 1.32
C LEU A 208 -23.74 -37.30 2.59
N GLU A 209 -24.40 -36.20 2.95
CA GLU A 209 -25.36 -36.17 4.06
C GLU A 209 -26.59 -37.02 3.72
N VAL A 210 -27.13 -36.90 2.51
CA VAL A 210 -28.26 -37.70 2.01
C VAL A 210 -27.91 -39.19 1.93
N GLU A 211 -26.67 -39.55 1.59
CA GLU A 211 -26.19 -40.94 1.63
C GLU A 211 -26.01 -41.46 3.06
N ARG A 212 -25.41 -40.67 3.95
CA ARG A 212 -25.29 -40.96 5.40
C ARG A 212 -26.66 -41.22 6.01
N ASP A 213 -27.65 -40.40 5.71
CA ASP A 213 -29.02 -40.53 6.21
C ASP A 213 -29.72 -41.79 5.71
N ARG A 214 -29.50 -42.17 4.44
CA ARG A 214 -30.00 -43.45 3.90
C ARG A 214 -29.38 -44.64 4.62
N ALA A 215 -28.06 -44.60 4.87
CA ALA A 215 -27.35 -45.65 5.60
C ALA A 215 -27.77 -45.73 7.08
N ASN A 216 -27.96 -44.59 7.75
CA ASN A 216 -28.45 -44.55 9.13
C ASN A 216 -29.85 -45.19 9.24
N ARG A 217 -30.75 -44.90 8.30
CA ARG A 217 -32.11 -45.50 8.29
C ARG A 217 -32.09 -47.01 8.02
N THR A 218 -31.18 -47.53 7.18
CA THR A 218 -31.07 -48.99 6.99
C THR A 218 -30.47 -49.68 8.22
N ILE A 219 -29.51 -49.04 8.91
CA ILE A 219 -28.98 -49.50 10.20
C ILE A 219 -30.08 -49.51 11.28
N GLU A 220 -30.86 -48.44 11.40
CA GLU A 220 -31.98 -48.32 12.35
C GLU A 220 -33.02 -49.43 12.12
N ILE A 221 -33.47 -49.62 10.88
CA ILE A 221 -34.40 -50.70 10.51
C ILE A 221 -33.82 -52.10 10.81
N ALA A 222 -32.51 -52.30 10.63
CA ALA A 222 -31.85 -53.56 10.98
C ALA A 222 -31.76 -53.77 12.50
N GLN A 223 -31.42 -52.73 13.27
CA GLN A 223 -31.39 -52.76 14.73
C GLN A 223 -32.78 -53.02 15.32
N GLU A 224 -33.83 -52.41 14.78
CA GLU A 224 -35.21 -52.72 15.18
C GLU A 224 -35.60 -54.18 14.90
N ARG A 225 -35.19 -54.75 13.75
CA ARG A 225 -35.48 -56.15 13.43
C ARG A 225 -34.77 -57.08 14.41
N ALA A 226 -33.47 -56.86 14.62
CA ALA A 226 -32.67 -57.62 15.56
C ALA A 226 -33.19 -57.51 17.01
N SER A 227 -33.67 -56.33 17.43
CA SER A 227 -34.26 -56.17 18.78
C SER A 227 -35.61 -56.88 18.91
N ARG A 228 -36.44 -56.89 17.86
CA ARG A 228 -37.71 -57.63 17.80
C ARG A 228 -37.50 -59.15 17.78
N GLU A 229 -36.46 -59.63 17.11
CA GLU A 229 -36.07 -61.05 17.10
C GLU A 229 -35.46 -61.49 18.43
N ALA A 230 -34.58 -60.68 19.03
CA ALA A 230 -34.04 -60.92 20.36
C ALA A 230 -35.12 -60.90 21.46
N ALA A 231 -36.17 -60.07 21.32
CA ALA A 231 -37.31 -60.08 22.22
C ALA A 231 -38.10 -61.40 22.13
N ARG A 232 -38.39 -61.88 20.91
CA ARG A 232 -39.06 -63.18 20.68
C ARG A 232 -38.22 -64.36 21.18
N ALA A 233 -36.90 -64.31 21.03
CA ALA A 233 -36.00 -65.34 21.53
C ALA A 233 -36.00 -65.40 23.07
N ARG A 234 -36.05 -64.24 23.75
CA ARG A 234 -36.23 -64.19 25.21
C ARG A 234 -37.59 -64.73 25.64
N GLU A 235 -38.66 -64.37 24.93
CA GLU A 235 -40.01 -64.86 25.22
C GLU A 235 -40.12 -66.38 25.07
N SER A 236 -39.50 -66.97 24.03
CA SER A 236 -39.48 -68.44 23.86
C SER A 236 -38.54 -69.14 24.85
N GLU A 237 -37.42 -68.52 25.24
CA GLU A 237 -36.61 -69.00 26.37
C GLU A 237 -37.41 -68.99 27.68
N ASP A 238 -38.17 -67.94 27.98
CA ASP A 238 -38.98 -67.86 29.20
C ASP A 238 -40.14 -68.87 29.19
N GLN A 239 -40.80 -69.08 28.04
CA GLN A 239 -41.76 -70.18 27.87
C GLN A 239 -41.11 -71.55 28.08
N LEU A 240 -39.89 -71.78 27.59
CA LEU A 240 -39.15 -73.02 27.82
C LEU A 240 -38.70 -73.20 29.28
N ARG A 241 -38.39 -72.12 30.00
CA ARG A 241 -38.10 -72.14 31.44
C ARG A 241 -39.35 -72.52 32.24
N GLU A 242 -40.50 -71.95 31.91
CA GLU A 242 -41.76 -72.25 32.59
C GLU A 242 -42.27 -73.66 32.28
N LEU A 243 -42.23 -74.12 31.02
CA LEU A 243 -42.58 -75.51 30.66
C LEU A 243 -41.66 -76.55 31.33
N ARG A 244 -40.38 -76.22 31.56
CA ARG A 244 -39.48 -77.06 32.37
C ARG A 244 -39.89 -77.07 33.83
N ARG A 245 -40.27 -75.91 34.39
CA ARG A 245 -40.77 -75.77 35.78
C ARG A 245 -42.04 -76.59 36.00
N GLU A 246 -43.01 -76.49 35.08
CA GLU A 246 -44.24 -77.29 35.08
C GLU A 246 -43.94 -78.79 34.94
N PHE A 247 -43.02 -79.19 34.06
CA PHE A 247 -42.63 -80.59 33.88
C PHE A 247 -41.92 -81.16 35.12
N GLU A 248 -41.07 -80.38 35.79
CA GLU A 248 -40.45 -80.77 37.07
C GLU A 248 -41.49 -80.89 38.20
N GLU A 249 -42.48 -79.98 38.27
CA GLU A 249 -43.60 -80.10 39.22
C GLU A 249 -44.49 -81.32 38.93
N LEU A 250 -44.84 -81.58 37.67
CA LEU A 250 -45.59 -82.77 37.25
C LEU A 250 -44.82 -84.06 37.54
N ARG A 251 -43.51 -84.08 37.26
CA ARG A 251 -42.64 -85.21 37.59
C ARG A 251 -42.54 -85.44 39.10
N ALA A 252 -42.45 -84.37 39.90
CA ALA A 252 -42.48 -84.46 41.35
C ALA A 252 -43.85 -84.92 41.90
N GLN A 253 -44.95 -84.56 41.24
CA GLN A 253 -46.29 -85.09 41.56
C GLN A 253 -46.40 -86.58 41.21
N MET A 254 -45.92 -87.01 40.05
CA MET A 254 -45.88 -88.42 39.65
C MET A 254 -45.02 -89.27 40.59
N LEU A 255 -43.83 -88.79 40.99
CA LEU A 255 -43.01 -89.47 41.99
C LEU A 255 -43.74 -89.61 43.34
N ARG A 256 -44.42 -88.57 43.81
CA ARG A 256 -45.22 -88.62 45.05
C ARG A 256 -46.41 -89.58 44.95
N THR A 257 -47.05 -89.72 43.79
CA THR A 257 -48.16 -90.69 43.63
C THR A 257 -47.63 -92.11 43.48
N GLU A 258 -46.50 -92.32 42.80
CA GLU A 258 -45.81 -93.61 42.77
C GLU A 258 -45.37 -94.03 44.18
N GLU A 259 -44.69 -93.16 44.94
CA GLU A 259 -44.34 -93.36 46.35
C GLU A 259 -45.58 -93.70 47.19
N ALA A 260 -46.65 -92.90 47.11
CA ALA A 260 -47.88 -93.18 47.86
C ALA A 260 -48.55 -94.51 47.48
N THR A 261 -48.46 -94.95 46.21
CA THR A 261 -48.96 -96.28 45.82
C THR A 261 -48.02 -97.40 46.23
N ALA A 262 -46.71 -97.17 46.30
CA ALA A 262 -45.73 -98.12 46.82
C ALA A 262 -45.92 -98.32 48.34
N ASP A 263 -46.10 -97.23 49.10
CA ASP A 263 -46.43 -97.26 50.53
C ASP A 263 -47.77 -97.96 50.78
N ALA A 264 -48.81 -97.67 49.98
CA ALA A 264 -50.10 -98.36 50.08
C ALA A 264 -49.97 -99.87 49.79
N ARG A 265 -49.17 -100.27 48.80
CA ARG A 265 -48.86 -101.68 48.51
C ARG A 265 -48.08 -102.32 49.65
N ALA A 266 -47.08 -101.64 50.23
CA ALA A 266 -46.30 -102.12 51.36
C ALA A 266 -47.16 -102.31 52.61
N ALA A 267 -48.05 -101.36 52.91
CA ALA A 267 -49.00 -101.44 54.01
C ALA A 267 -49.99 -102.61 53.86
N GLU A 268 -50.44 -102.90 52.63
CA GLU A 268 -51.30 -104.06 52.34
C GLU A 268 -50.53 -105.39 52.38
N ILE A 269 -49.30 -105.44 51.88
CA ILE A 269 -48.40 -106.61 52.04
C ILE A 269 -48.21 -106.92 53.54
N GLU A 270 -47.95 -105.91 54.37
CA GLU A 270 -47.77 -106.10 55.82
C GLU A 270 -49.10 -106.38 56.56
N ARG A 271 -50.26 -106.06 55.96
CA ARG A 271 -51.60 -106.49 56.42
C ARG A 271 -51.88 -107.95 56.08
N VAL A 272 -51.50 -108.40 54.88
CA VAL A 272 -51.57 -109.80 54.44
C VAL A 272 -50.62 -110.65 55.27
N ARG A 273 -49.38 -110.20 55.49
CA ARG A 273 -48.38 -110.87 56.34
C ARG A 273 -48.88 -111.10 57.76
N ARG A 274 -49.54 -110.11 58.37
CA ARG A 274 -50.21 -110.26 59.68
C ARG A 274 -51.38 -111.24 59.64
N HIS A 275 -52.15 -111.32 58.54
CA HIS A 275 -53.18 -112.34 58.38
C HIS A 275 -52.60 -113.75 58.25
N VAL A 276 -51.54 -113.93 57.47
CA VAL A 276 -50.80 -115.21 57.38
C VAL A 276 -50.30 -115.63 58.75
N HIS A 277 -49.68 -114.73 59.52
CA HIS A 277 -49.19 -115.07 60.86
C HIS A 277 -50.30 -115.36 61.89
N MET A 278 -51.49 -114.75 61.71
CA MET A 278 -52.67 -115.12 62.50
C MET A 278 -53.24 -116.49 62.10
N LEU A 279 -53.16 -116.86 60.81
CA LEU A 279 -53.56 -118.17 60.31
C LEU A 279 -52.59 -119.27 60.77
N GLU A 280 -51.27 -119.01 60.74
CA GLU A 280 -50.24 -119.88 61.34
C GLU A 280 -50.57 -120.18 62.81
N ARG A 281 -50.80 -119.14 63.63
CA ARG A 281 -51.19 -119.31 65.04
C ARG A 281 -52.50 -120.07 65.22
N SER A 282 -53.49 -119.88 64.34
CA SER A 282 -54.73 -120.66 64.40
C SER A 282 -54.53 -122.13 64.00
N ALA A 283 -53.60 -122.41 63.09
CA ALA A 283 -53.21 -123.77 62.72
C ALA A 283 -52.42 -124.46 63.85
N ASP A 284 -51.53 -123.77 64.55
CA ASP A 284 -50.85 -124.27 65.75
C ASP A 284 -51.85 -124.64 66.86
N VAL A 285 -52.84 -123.78 67.11
CA VAL A 285 -53.93 -124.03 68.08
C VAL A 285 -54.81 -125.21 67.65
N ALA A 286 -55.14 -125.33 66.35
CA ALA A 286 -55.88 -126.49 65.83
C ALA A 286 -55.05 -127.79 65.96
N ALA A 287 -53.74 -127.73 65.73
CA ALA A 287 -52.81 -128.84 65.91
C ALA A 287 -52.57 -129.19 67.39
N ALA A 288 -52.89 -128.30 68.35
CA ALA A 288 -52.96 -128.64 69.77
C ALA A 288 -54.27 -129.36 70.10
N LEU A 289 -55.43 -128.77 69.75
CA LEU A 289 -56.76 -129.36 69.98
C LEU A 289 -56.93 -130.76 69.37
N SER A 290 -56.39 -130.99 68.17
CA SER A 290 -56.44 -132.28 67.50
C SER A 290 -55.62 -133.37 68.22
N ARG A 291 -54.59 -132.99 69.00
CA ARG A 291 -53.82 -133.91 69.85
C ARG A 291 -54.53 -134.25 71.17
N GLU A 292 -55.34 -133.36 71.72
CA GLU A 292 -56.15 -133.65 72.92
C GLU A 292 -57.40 -134.49 72.58
N LEU A 293 -58.09 -134.20 71.48
CA LEU A 293 -59.30 -134.92 71.07
C LEU A 293 -59.04 -136.34 70.53
N GLY A 294 -57.80 -136.66 70.13
CA GLY A 294 -57.42 -138.00 69.68
C GLY A 294 -57.39 -139.09 70.78
N ALA A 295 -57.53 -138.72 72.06
CA ALA A 295 -57.27 -139.62 73.19
C ALA A 295 -58.53 -140.19 73.89
N LEU A 296 -59.76 -139.87 73.44
CA LEU A 296 -60.95 -139.96 74.31
C LEU A 296 -62.24 -140.52 73.69
N SER A 297 -62.20 -141.18 72.52
CA SER A 297 -63.43 -141.74 71.89
C SER A 297 -63.21 -143.06 71.13
N ASP A 298 -62.84 -144.12 71.85
CA ASP A 298 -62.82 -145.49 71.33
C ASP A 298 -64.07 -146.27 71.77
N ASN A 299 -65.13 -146.33 70.93
CA ASN A 299 -65.99 -147.52 70.71
C ASN A 299 -67.22 -147.29 69.77
N GLY A 300 -67.18 -147.85 68.55
CA GLY A 300 -68.36 -148.31 67.77
C GLY A 300 -69.29 -147.26 67.09
N ARG A 301 -70.05 -147.61 66.03
CA ARG A 301 -70.10 -148.88 65.26
C ARG A 301 -70.79 -148.70 63.87
N LYS A 302 -70.05 -149.06 62.80
CA LYS A 302 -70.47 -149.90 61.64
C LYS A 302 -71.57 -149.46 60.61
N LEU A 303 -71.12 -149.48 59.31
CA LEU A 303 -71.81 -149.83 58.01
C LEU A 303 -72.48 -148.67 57.19
N ILE A 304 -72.67 -148.66 55.84
CA ILE A 304 -72.38 -149.55 54.66
C ILE A 304 -72.58 -148.74 53.32
N PRO A 305 -72.09 -149.12 52.10
CA PRO A 305 -70.88 -149.80 51.62
C PRO A 305 -70.14 -148.97 50.50
N GLU A 306 -69.46 -149.63 49.56
CA GLU A 306 -68.63 -149.05 48.47
C GLU A 306 -69.31 -149.06 47.07
N HIS A 307 -68.79 -148.22 46.16
CA HIS A 307 -68.36 -148.60 44.80
C HIS A 307 -67.27 -147.61 44.33
N GLY A 308 -66.38 -148.00 43.41
CA GLY A 308 -65.30 -147.14 42.92
C GLY A 308 -64.74 -147.58 41.57
N GLN A 309 -63.87 -146.75 40.96
CA GLN A 309 -63.16 -147.11 39.73
C GLN A 309 -61.81 -146.37 39.56
N GLU A 310 -60.74 -147.16 39.50
CA GLU A 310 -59.48 -147.06 38.74
C GLU A 310 -59.21 -145.79 37.88
N MET A 311 -58.10 -145.04 38.07
CA MET A 311 -56.68 -145.28 37.63
C MET A 311 -56.37 -144.74 36.19
N PRO A 312 -55.10 -144.50 35.74
CA PRO A 312 -53.76 -144.64 36.34
C PRO A 312 -52.89 -143.31 36.18
N PRO A 313 -51.52 -143.24 36.16
CA PRO A 313 -50.78 -142.07 36.69
C PRO A 313 -49.57 -141.55 35.84
N SER A 314 -48.67 -140.75 36.45
CA SER A 314 -47.19 -140.70 36.25
C SER A 314 -46.55 -140.24 34.91
N THR A 315 -45.29 -139.76 34.79
CA THR A 315 -44.30 -138.99 35.62
C THR A 315 -43.16 -138.54 34.65
N VAL A 316 -42.20 -137.71 35.11
CA VAL A 316 -40.81 -137.50 34.64
C VAL A 316 -40.53 -136.60 33.39
N ALA A 317 -39.50 -135.74 33.55
CA ALA A 317 -38.52 -135.28 32.54
C ALA A 317 -39.00 -134.40 31.34
N ALA A 318 -38.11 -133.68 30.61
CA ALA A 318 -36.81 -133.02 30.90
C ALA A 318 -36.37 -132.26 29.61
N HIS A 319 -35.29 -131.47 29.68
CA HIS A 319 -34.51 -130.92 28.54
C HIS A 319 -35.24 -129.89 27.65
N LEU A 320 -34.57 -129.10 26.79
CA LEU A 320 -33.24 -128.42 26.79
C LEU A 320 -33.27 -127.36 25.66
N ASP A 321 -32.32 -126.40 25.68
CA ASP A 321 -31.93 -125.51 24.56
C ASP A 321 -33.06 -124.59 24.00
N ASP A 322 -32.86 -123.54 23.20
CA ASP A 322 -31.72 -122.70 22.79
C ASP A 322 -32.33 -121.31 22.39
N SER A 323 -31.63 -120.20 22.12
CA SER A 323 -30.20 -119.87 22.10
C SER A 323 -29.98 -118.37 22.42
N TRP A 324 -28.72 -117.91 22.39
CA TRP A 324 -28.31 -116.50 22.38
C TRP A 324 -27.31 -116.26 21.22
N VAL A 325 -26.59 -115.13 21.23
CA VAL A 325 -25.54 -114.72 20.27
C VAL A 325 -26.09 -114.16 18.92
N GLY A 326 -25.58 -113.03 18.40
CA GLY A 326 -24.55 -112.17 19.01
C GLY A 326 -24.18 -110.92 18.22
N GLU A 327 -23.06 -110.34 18.62
CA GLU A 327 -22.35 -109.21 18.00
C GLU A 327 -21.55 -109.66 16.76
N ASP A 328 -21.25 -108.74 15.83
CA ASP A 328 -19.87 -108.31 15.54
C ASP A 328 -19.82 -107.19 14.47
N ASP A 329 -18.70 -106.45 14.45
CA ASP A 329 -18.37 -105.43 13.44
C ASP A 329 -18.01 -106.03 12.06
N VAL A 330 -18.09 -105.21 11.00
CA VAL A 330 -16.98 -104.90 10.06
C VAL A 330 -17.45 -103.86 9.01
N ALA A 331 -16.51 -103.01 8.55
CA ALA A 331 -16.74 -101.93 7.57
C ALA A 331 -16.61 -102.39 6.10
N VAL A 332 -16.66 -101.44 5.14
CA VAL A 332 -15.83 -101.29 3.91
C VAL A 332 -16.63 -100.67 2.73
N ASP A 333 -16.02 -99.65 2.08
CA ASP A 333 -16.23 -99.06 0.72
C ASP A 333 -17.60 -98.40 0.37
N ASP A 334 -17.69 -97.15 -0.16
CA ASP A 334 -17.32 -96.56 -1.49
C ASP A 334 -18.58 -96.51 -2.41
N ASP A 335 -18.90 -95.57 -3.30
CA ASP A 335 -18.23 -94.37 -3.89
C ASP A 335 -18.75 -93.01 -3.33
N GLY A 336 -18.41 -91.78 -3.78
CA GLY A 336 -17.51 -91.30 -4.86
C GLY A 336 -17.78 -89.82 -5.23
N ASP A 337 -16.83 -89.19 -5.96
CA ASP A 337 -16.80 -87.84 -6.59
C ASP A 337 -17.01 -86.60 -5.66
N ASP A 338 -16.05 -85.69 -5.46
CA ASP A 338 -15.44 -84.67 -6.36
C ASP A 338 -16.36 -83.48 -6.71
N ALA A 339 -15.91 -82.21 -6.75
CA ALA A 339 -14.57 -81.60 -6.79
C ALA A 339 -14.51 -80.39 -5.79
N SER A 340 -13.41 -80.05 -5.13
CA SER A 340 -12.25 -79.21 -5.58
C SER A 340 -12.62 -78.00 -6.48
N ASP A 341 -11.98 -76.83 -6.38
CA ASP A 341 -10.60 -76.56 -5.93
C ASP A 341 -10.44 -75.17 -5.24
N SER A 342 -9.24 -74.99 -4.66
CA SER A 342 -8.53 -73.79 -4.17
C SER A 342 -8.57 -72.59 -5.15
N GLY A 343 -8.22 -71.35 -4.78
CA GLY A 343 -7.61 -70.84 -3.54
C GLY A 343 -6.37 -69.97 -3.85
N ASP A 344 -6.31 -68.78 -3.26
CA ASP A 344 -5.20 -67.83 -3.01
C ASP A 344 -3.91 -67.85 -3.85
N ASP A 345 -3.48 -66.67 -4.34
CA ASP A 345 -2.20 -66.04 -3.88
C ASP A 345 -2.14 -64.53 -4.21
N GLU A 346 -1.20 -63.81 -3.60
CA GLU A 346 -0.88 -62.39 -3.83
C GLU A 346 0.21 -62.18 -4.92
N THR A 347 0.33 -60.96 -5.47
CA THR A 347 1.57 -60.13 -5.58
C THR A 347 1.66 -59.20 -6.82
N GLU A 348 2.27 -58.04 -6.59
CA GLU A 348 2.77 -57.03 -7.56
C GLU A 348 4.28 -57.26 -7.89
N PRO A 349 4.99 -56.40 -8.67
CA PRO A 349 4.67 -55.73 -9.95
C PRO A 349 5.83 -55.81 -10.99
N THR A 350 5.60 -55.46 -12.26
CA THR A 350 6.68 -55.01 -13.20
C THR A 350 6.17 -54.05 -14.29
N ALA A 351 7.06 -53.22 -14.84
CA ALA A 351 6.77 -52.22 -15.87
C ALA A 351 7.51 -52.45 -17.21
N THR A 352 6.93 -51.96 -18.33
CA THR A 352 7.48 -51.75 -19.69
C THR A 352 6.36 -51.00 -20.45
N THR A 353 6.49 -49.80 -21.03
CA THR A 353 7.45 -49.21 -21.99
C THR A 353 7.18 -49.59 -23.45
N ASP A 354 6.37 -48.77 -24.12
CA ASP A 354 6.44 -48.37 -25.55
C ASP A 354 5.76 -46.98 -25.61
N GLN A 355 6.23 -45.89 -26.25
CA GLN A 355 7.03 -45.64 -27.47
C GLN A 355 6.29 -45.83 -28.80
N GLY A 356 6.28 -44.75 -29.59
CA GLY A 356 6.07 -44.76 -31.04
C GLY A 356 4.63 -44.67 -31.58
N GLU A 357 4.36 -44.06 -32.74
CA GLU A 357 5.20 -43.16 -33.55
C GLU A 357 4.35 -42.12 -34.32
N THR A 358 4.83 -40.87 -34.28
CA THR A 358 5.01 -39.84 -35.35
C THR A 358 4.05 -39.67 -36.58
N SER A 359 4.12 -38.44 -37.12
CA SER A 359 4.09 -38.09 -38.56
C SER A 359 2.72 -37.87 -39.26
N THR A 360 2.55 -36.92 -40.22
CA THR A 360 3.38 -35.81 -40.74
C THR A 360 2.53 -34.86 -41.63
N ASN A 361 3.03 -33.63 -41.86
CA ASN A 361 2.78 -32.72 -43.00
C ASN A 361 1.37 -32.08 -43.17
N SER A 362 1.20 -30.79 -43.51
CA SER A 362 1.69 -29.89 -44.61
C SER A 362 0.75 -29.91 -45.85
N ASP A 363 0.54 -28.86 -46.65
CA ASP A 363 1.01 -27.45 -46.75
C ASP A 363 -0.04 -26.59 -47.53
N ASP A 364 0.26 -25.29 -47.79
CA ASP A 364 -0.33 -24.40 -48.83
C ASP A 364 -1.82 -23.95 -48.70
N ALA A 365 -2.30 -22.82 -49.27
CA ALA A 365 -1.70 -21.52 -49.69
C ALA A 365 -2.82 -20.49 -50.04
N ASP A 366 -2.46 -19.21 -50.22
CA ASP A 366 -3.18 -18.08 -50.88
C ASP A 366 -4.59 -17.66 -50.34
N ASP A 367 -4.94 -16.37 -50.23
CA ASP A 367 -5.17 -15.41 -51.33
C ASP A 367 -5.01 -13.91 -50.89
N VAL A 368 -5.15 -12.95 -51.82
CA VAL A 368 -4.64 -11.56 -51.72
C VAL A 368 -5.65 -10.47 -52.11
N ALA A 369 -5.88 -9.49 -51.20
CA ALA A 369 -6.22 -8.08 -51.52
C ALA A 369 -6.18 -7.18 -50.27
N GLY A 370 -5.81 -5.89 -50.30
CA GLY A 370 -5.12 -5.13 -51.35
C GLY A 370 -5.88 -3.90 -51.91
N SER A 371 -5.95 -2.78 -51.18
CA SER A 371 -6.17 -1.46 -51.80
C SER A 371 -5.83 -0.25 -50.89
N THR A 372 -4.72 0.42 -51.20
CA THR A 372 -4.46 1.83 -50.83
C THR A 372 -4.85 2.73 -52.01
N SER A 373 -5.46 3.89 -51.77
CA SER A 373 -5.76 4.86 -52.84
C SER A 373 -5.69 6.31 -52.35
N THR A 374 -4.72 7.06 -52.88
CA THR A 374 -4.52 8.50 -52.64
C THR A 374 -4.56 9.26 -53.97
N SER A 375 -5.48 10.22 -54.07
CA SER A 375 -5.53 11.29 -55.08
C SER A 375 -6.55 12.33 -54.60
N ASP A 376 -6.23 13.58 -54.27
CA ASP A 376 -5.56 14.64 -55.04
C ASP A 376 -6.43 15.24 -56.16
N ALA A 377 -6.98 16.45 -55.93
CA ALA A 377 -7.56 17.34 -56.95
C ALA A 377 -7.86 18.76 -56.40
N SER A 378 -6.93 19.68 -56.64
CA SER A 378 -7.01 21.16 -56.61
C SER A 378 -8.39 21.85 -56.76
N ASN A 379 -8.71 22.76 -55.81
CA ASN A 379 -9.29 24.13 -55.94
C ASN A 379 -9.97 24.53 -54.61
N GLY A 380 -10.02 25.78 -54.15
CA GLY A 380 -9.46 27.01 -54.72
C GLY A 380 -10.48 28.14 -54.90
N ASP A 381 -10.90 28.81 -53.82
CA ASP A 381 -11.23 30.25 -53.81
C ASP A 381 -11.36 30.80 -52.37
N ALA A 382 -11.49 32.12 -52.23
CA ALA A 382 -11.88 32.85 -51.01
C ALA A 382 -12.73 34.09 -51.41
N PRO A 383 -13.33 34.90 -50.51
CA PRO A 383 -13.34 34.83 -49.04
C PRO A 383 -14.77 35.01 -48.46
N ASP A 384 -14.83 35.59 -47.25
CA ASP A 384 -15.80 36.60 -46.78
C ASP A 384 -16.72 36.21 -45.60
N SER A 385 -17.20 37.28 -44.96
CA SER A 385 -17.85 37.43 -43.67
C SER A 385 -19.34 37.04 -43.68
N GLY A 386 -19.87 36.74 -42.48
CA GLY A 386 -21.24 36.24 -42.35
C GLY A 386 -21.75 36.11 -40.91
N THR A 387 -21.70 37.19 -40.12
CA THR A 387 -22.46 37.28 -38.86
C THR A 387 -23.95 37.06 -39.14
N LEU A 388 -24.68 36.29 -38.32
CA LEU A 388 -26.02 36.64 -37.80
C LEU A 388 -26.67 35.55 -36.91
N THR A 389 -27.08 35.98 -35.71
CA THR A 389 -28.29 35.61 -34.91
C THR A 389 -28.82 34.18 -34.83
N ALA A 390 -29.12 33.77 -33.59
CA ALA A 390 -29.93 32.60 -33.27
C ALA A 390 -31.39 32.66 -33.79
N SER A 391 -31.97 31.48 -34.02
CA SER A 391 -33.42 31.25 -34.06
C SER A 391 -33.71 29.82 -33.57
N ALA A 392 -34.75 29.64 -32.77
CA ALA A 392 -35.03 28.35 -32.09
C ALA A 392 -36.08 27.51 -32.85
N PRO A 393 -35.93 26.16 -32.90
CA PRO A 393 -36.97 25.26 -33.35
C PRO A 393 -37.75 24.62 -32.17
N SER A 394 -39.04 24.37 -32.40
CA SER A 394 -39.97 23.66 -31.50
C SER A 394 -41.23 23.27 -32.29
N PRO A 395 -42.02 22.24 -31.93
CA PRO A 395 -41.62 20.91 -31.45
C PRO A 395 -42.38 19.77 -32.18
N ALA A 396 -41.73 18.66 -32.55
CA ALA A 396 -42.43 17.42 -32.96
C ALA A 396 -41.51 16.17 -33.07
N ALA A 397 -41.46 15.29 -32.05
CA ALA A 397 -40.99 13.89 -32.18
C ALA A 397 -41.26 12.98 -30.95
N SER A 398 -42.34 13.17 -30.16
CA SER A 398 -42.61 12.31 -28.99
C SER A 398 -43.59 11.18 -29.32
N ALA A 399 -43.11 9.95 -29.53
CA ALA A 399 -43.97 8.77 -29.76
C ALA A 399 -43.30 7.37 -29.60
N VAL A 400 -42.62 7.07 -28.47
CA VAL A 400 -42.48 5.68 -28.00
C VAL A 400 -42.49 5.65 -26.46
N PHE A 401 -43.01 4.56 -25.88
CA PHE A 401 -43.04 4.22 -24.45
C PHE A 401 -43.78 5.18 -23.48
N GLN A 402 -45.04 4.82 -23.24
CA GLN A 402 -45.68 4.90 -21.92
C GLN A 402 -46.32 3.54 -21.61
N GLU A 403 -46.71 3.36 -20.34
CA GLU A 403 -47.64 2.33 -19.85
C GLU A 403 -47.13 0.88 -19.80
N ALA A 404 -46.49 0.53 -18.67
CA ALA A 404 -47.08 -0.39 -17.70
C ALA A 404 -46.44 -0.15 -16.31
N ALA A 405 -47.23 -0.12 -15.26
CA ALA A 405 -46.76 -0.04 -13.87
C ALA A 405 -47.69 -0.86 -12.97
N GLU A 406 -47.14 -1.67 -12.08
CA GLU A 406 -47.80 -2.16 -10.85
C GLU A 406 -46.80 -2.92 -9.97
N LEU A 407 -46.68 -2.49 -8.70
CA LEU A 407 -46.19 -3.24 -7.52
C LEU A 407 -44.70 -3.69 -7.50
N ASP A 408 -43.97 -3.71 -6.37
CA ASP A 408 -44.38 -3.67 -4.94
C ASP A 408 -43.73 -2.52 -4.13
N ASP A 409 -44.23 -2.31 -2.90
CA ASP A 409 -43.88 -1.23 -1.96
C ASP A 409 -43.05 -1.75 -0.77
N ASP A 410 -41.71 -1.71 -0.86
CA ASP A 410 -40.83 -2.06 0.27
C ASP A 410 -39.40 -1.46 0.18
N SER A 411 -39.25 -0.11 0.25
CA SER A 411 -37.92 0.53 0.37
C SER A 411 -37.87 1.93 1.02
N ILE A 412 -38.78 2.24 1.96
CA ILE A 412 -38.82 3.57 2.64
C ILE A 412 -37.82 3.66 3.82
N VAL A 413 -36.54 3.35 3.57
CA VAL A 413 -35.39 3.75 4.40
C VAL A 413 -34.15 3.88 3.49
N HIS A 414 -33.70 5.13 3.23
CA HIS A 414 -32.32 5.58 2.86
C HIS A 414 -32.29 6.97 2.16
N ASN A 415 -33.43 7.56 1.78
CA ASN A 415 -33.45 8.79 0.94
C ASN A 415 -33.06 10.10 1.66
N ASP A 416 -32.99 10.10 3.00
CA ASP A 416 -32.66 11.30 3.80
C ASP A 416 -31.17 11.67 3.74
N GLU A 417 -30.28 10.70 3.50
CA GLU A 417 -28.83 10.94 3.53
C GLU A 417 -28.33 11.60 2.22
N LEU A 418 -28.88 11.20 1.07
CA LEU A 418 -28.61 11.83 -0.22
C LEU A 418 -29.16 13.26 -0.31
N THR A 419 -30.35 13.52 0.27
CA THR A 419 -30.95 14.86 0.27
C THR A 419 -30.24 15.84 1.22
N MET A 420 -29.68 15.35 2.33
CA MET A 420 -28.76 16.13 3.16
C MET A 420 -27.46 16.46 2.42
N SER A 421 -26.90 15.51 1.68
CA SER A 421 -25.66 15.70 0.91
C SER A 421 -25.80 16.74 -0.21
N THR A 422 -26.92 16.74 -0.97
CA THR A 422 -27.15 17.75 -2.00
C THR A 422 -27.42 19.14 -1.41
N ALA A 423 -28.21 19.24 -0.33
CA ALA A 423 -28.46 20.52 0.33
C ALA A 423 -27.19 21.15 0.92
N MET A 424 -26.28 20.34 1.47
CA MET A 424 -24.96 20.83 1.91
C MET A 424 -24.09 21.32 0.74
N LEU A 425 -24.18 20.69 -0.43
CA LEU A 425 -23.43 21.10 -1.62
C LEU A 425 -23.96 22.43 -2.20
N GLU A 426 -25.28 22.56 -2.34
CA GLU A 426 -25.92 23.80 -2.79
C GLU A 426 -25.62 24.97 -1.86
N GLN A 427 -25.66 24.75 -0.54
CA GLN A 427 -25.34 25.80 0.42
C GLN A 427 -23.84 26.17 0.43
N ALA A 428 -22.95 25.19 0.28
CA ALA A 428 -21.51 25.48 0.13
C ALA A 428 -21.18 26.27 -1.16
N MET A 429 -21.91 26.02 -2.26
CA MET A 429 -21.78 26.81 -3.49
C MET A 429 -22.35 28.23 -3.31
N ALA A 430 -23.50 28.39 -2.66
CA ALA A 430 -24.10 29.69 -2.39
C ALA A 430 -23.24 30.58 -1.46
N ASP A 431 -22.56 29.99 -0.47
CA ASP A 431 -21.63 30.72 0.39
C ASP A 431 -20.30 31.04 -0.33
N ALA A 432 -19.87 30.22 -1.30
CA ALA A 432 -18.74 30.53 -2.18
C ALA A 432 -19.04 31.66 -3.17
N GLU A 433 -20.22 31.69 -3.79
CA GLU A 433 -20.66 32.83 -4.62
C GLU A 433 -20.79 34.12 -3.80
N ARG A 434 -21.28 34.04 -2.55
CA ARG A 434 -21.33 35.19 -1.65
C ARG A 434 -19.93 35.70 -1.27
N ALA A 435 -18.98 34.82 -1.00
CA ALA A 435 -17.59 35.21 -0.74
C ALA A 435 -16.93 35.87 -1.97
N ALA A 436 -17.19 35.36 -3.18
CA ALA A 436 -16.69 35.97 -4.42
C ALA A 436 -17.28 37.38 -4.67
N ALA A 437 -18.57 37.59 -4.34
CA ALA A 437 -19.21 38.90 -4.45
C ALA A 437 -18.68 39.92 -3.43
N GLU A 438 -18.28 39.48 -2.22
CA GLU A 438 -17.71 40.36 -1.19
C GLU A 438 -16.29 40.88 -1.54
N ASP A 439 -15.57 40.23 -2.45
CA ASP A 439 -14.26 40.70 -2.97
C ASP A 439 -14.39 41.73 -4.12
N GLU A 440 -15.44 41.68 -4.96
CA GLU A 440 -15.65 42.69 -6.02
C GLU A 440 -16.08 44.07 -5.46
N ASP A 441 -16.95 44.09 -4.45
CA ASP A 441 -17.50 45.34 -3.87
C ASP A 441 -16.43 46.22 -3.17
N LEU A 442 -15.24 45.66 -2.90
CA LEU A 442 -14.08 46.41 -2.39
C LEU A 442 -13.26 47.10 -3.48
N PHE A 443 -13.37 46.66 -4.75
CA PHE A 443 -12.42 47.03 -5.81
C PHE A 443 -12.67 48.40 -6.45
N GLU A 444 -13.92 48.88 -6.48
CA GLU A 444 -14.29 50.11 -7.22
C GLU A 444 -14.10 51.43 -6.42
N SER A 445 -13.81 51.34 -5.12
CA SER A 445 -13.87 52.50 -4.20
C SER A 445 -12.66 53.45 -4.20
N SER A 446 -11.57 53.14 -4.92
CA SER A 446 -10.25 53.80 -4.74
C SER A 446 -9.61 54.44 -5.98
N ILE A 447 -10.40 54.90 -6.97
CA ILE A 447 -9.87 55.75 -8.07
C ILE A 447 -9.69 57.19 -7.55
N GLY A 448 -8.51 57.50 -7.00
CA GLY A 448 -8.20 58.83 -6.45
C GLY A 448 -6.71 59.19 -6.48
N THR A 449 -6.26 59.84 -7.56
CA THR A 449 -4.92 60.46 -7.64
C THR A 449 -4.79 61.60 -6.61
N PRO A 450 -3.66 61.67 -5.85
CA PRO A 450 -2.57 62.52 -6.35
C PRO A 450 -1.12 62.17 -5.93
N ASN A 451 -0.20 62.37 -6.88
CA ASN A 451 1.10 63.05 -6.72
C ASN A 451 2.16 62.57 -5.68
N SER A 452 3.11 61.77 -6.19
CA SER A 452 4.58 61.85 -5.96
C SER A 452 5.23 61.60 -4.58
N ALA A 453 5.91 60.44 -4.52
CA ALA A 453 7.21 60.16 -3.86
C ALA A 453 7.30 60.01 -2.32
N PRO A 454 8.22 59.16 -1.81
CA PRO A 454 8.68 57.87 -2.36
C PRO A 454 8.41 56.69 -1.40
N MET A 455 8.26 55.48 -1.93
CA MET A 455 7.89 54.29 -1.17
C MET A 455 9.06 53.70 -0.36
N ALA A 456 8.78 53.31 0.88
CA ALA A 456 9.55 52.31 1.61
C ALA A 456 8.70 51.04 1.73
N GLN A 457 8.93 50.06 0.86
CA GLN A 457 8.20 48.78 0.89
C GLN A 457 8.52 48.03 2.20
N ARG A 458 7.48 47.59 2.91
CA ARG A 458 7.57 46.54 3.91
C ARG A 458 6.93 45.29 3.32
N SER A 459 7.72 44.23 3.15
CA SER A 459 7.27 42.97 2.58
C SER A 459 6.28 42.25 3.50
N SER A 460 5.19 41.76 2.93
CA SER A 460 4.17 40.93 3.60
C SER A 460 4.58 39.45 3.67
N GLY A 461 5.83 39.17 4.04
CA GLY A 461 6.39 37.82 4.12
C GLY A 461 6.43 37.26 5.54
N ARG A 462 6.59 35.94 5.67
CA ARG A 462 6.80 35.26 6.96
C ARG A 462 8.13 35.71 7.58
N ALA A 463 8.14 35.86 8.90
CA ALA A 463 9.32 36.22 9.68
C ALA A 463 10.44 35.18 9.44
N GLN A 464 11.59 35.64 8.96
CA GLN A 464 12.68 34.76 8.53
C GLN A 464 13.38 34.08 9.71
N VAL A 465 13.76 32.82 9.54
CA VAL A 465 14.60 32.09 10.51
C VAL A 465 16.01 32.71 10.49
N PRO A 466 16.57 33.12 11.63
CA PRO A 466 17.88 33.78 11.66
C PRO A 466 19.01 32.75 11.48
N VAL A 467 19.50 32.63 10.24
CA VAL A 467 20.68 31.81 9.91
C VAL A 467 21.96 32.57 10.28
N PRO A 468 22.91 31.98 11.04
CA PRO A 468 24.19 32.61 11.36
C PRO A 468 25.05 32.89 10.11
N PRO A 469 25.70 34.06 10.00
CA PRO A 469 26.49 34.42 8.82
C PRO A 469 27.64 33.43 8.53
N GLY A 470 27.62 32.82 7.35
CA GLY A 470 28.68 31.92 6.88
C GLY A 470 28.53 30.44 7.27
N MET A 471 27.40 30.04 7.88
CA MET A 471 27.08 28.63 8.14
C MET A 471 26.12 28.05 7.08
N PHE A 472 26.20 26.73 6.86
CA PHE A 472 25.29 26.01 5.95
C PHE A 472 24.07 25.48 6.73
N ILE A 473 22.85 25.64 6.18
CA ILE A 473 21.61 25.29 6.89
C ILE A 473 21.48 23.80 7.26
N GLU A 474 22.10 22.92 6.48
CA GLU A 474 22.15 21.47 6.72
C GLU A 474 23.24 21.04 7.74
N GLU A 475 24.09 21.97 8.21
CA GLU A 475 25.12 21.64 9.19
C GLU A 475 24.54 21.53 10.61
N LYS A 476 24.97 20.48 11.34
CA LYS A 476 24.58 20.19 12.73
C LYS A 476 24.66 21.40 13.68
N SER A 477 25.68 22.24 13.51
CA SER A 477 25.89 23.45 14.31
C SER A 477 24.77 24.46 14.05
N THR A 478 24.53 24.80 12.79
CA THR A 478 23.49 25.69 12.30
C THR A 478 22.10 25.26 12.74
N VAL A 479 21.74 23.98 12.56
CA VAL A 479 20.42 23.47 12.97
C VAL A 479 20.18 23.70 14.47
N LEU A 480 21.20 23.43 15.31
CA LEU A 480 21.09 23.65 16.75
C LEU A 480 21.02 25.14 17.13
N GLU A 481 21.70 26.03 16.41
CA GLU A 481 21.63 27.48 16.64
C GLU A 481 20.30 28.08 16.17
N MET A 482 19.83 27.70 14.97
CA MET A 482 18.52 28.10 14.44
C MET A 482 17.36 27.64 15.34
N MET A 483 17.40 26.40 15.85
CA MET A 483 16.44 25.94 16.85
C MET A 483 16.55 26.68 18.20
N SER A 484 17.72 27.19 18.56
CA SER A 484 17.92 27.94 19.81
C SER A 484 17.52 29.42 19.68
N ALA A 485 17.19 29.89 18.47
CA ALA A 485 16.76 31.26 18.23
C ALA A 485 15.35 31.53 18.77
N ARG A 486 15.15 32.74 19.30
CA ARG A 486 13.95 33.07 20.08
C ARG A 486 12.69 33.10 19.22
N GLY A 487 11.76 32.19 19.50
CA GLY A 487 10.43 32.17 18.89
C GLY A 487 10.34 31.39 17.59
N VAL A 488 11.42 30.71 17.18
CA VAL A 488 11.36 29.71 16.12
C VAL A 488 10.53 28.51 16.59
N VAL A 489 9.75 27.92 15.66
CA VAL A 489 9.06 26.64 15.86
C VAL A 489 9.48 25.65 14.77
N MET A 490 9.38 24.36 15.04
CA MET A 490 9.74 23.30 14.10
C MET A 490 8.55 22.39 13.80
N ILE A 491 8.34 22.05 12.53
CA ILE A 491 7.42 21.01 12.07
C ILE A 491 8.25 19.88 11.43
N VAL A 492 7.94 18.63 11.75
CA VAL A 492 8.74 17.45 11.37
C VAL A 492 7.84 16.39 10.72
N ASP A 493 8.20 15.99 9.51
CA ASP A 493 7.74 14.77 8.85
C ASP A 493 8.32 13.55 9.60
N GLY A 494 7.42 12.80 10.25
CA GLY A 494 7.76 11.81 11.27
C GLY A 494 8.40 10.54 10.71
N TYR A 495 7.83 9.95 9.65
CA TYR A 495 8.37 8.70 9.10
C TYR A 495 9.62 8.91 8.26
N ASN A 496 9.70 10.02 7.52
CA ASN A 496 10.90 10.37 6.78
C ASN A 496 12.12 10.52 7.71
N VAL A 497 11.93 11.07 8.91
CA VAL A 497 12.99 11.14 9.92
C VAL A 497 13.19 9.82 10.67
N SER A 498 12.12 9.08 11.01
CA SER A 498 12.27 7.83 11.78
C SER A 498 12.87 6.69 10.96
N MET A 499 12.43 6.50 9.71
CA MET A 499 12.89 5.44 8.82
C MET A 499 14.38 5.61 8.48
N ASN A 500 14.82 6.85 8.21
CA ASN A 500 16.22 7.19 7.93
C ASN A 500 17.19 6.96 9.12
N LYS A 501 16.69 6.72 10.35
CA LYS A 501 17.53 6.47 11.54
C LYS A 501 17.29 5.12 12.21
N TRP A 502 16.10 4.56 12.07
CA TRP A 502 15.63 3.39 12.83
C TRP A 502 14.76 2.44 11.98
N GLY A 503 14.96 2.39 10.66
CA GLY A 503 14.17 1.56 9.75
C GLY A 503 14.09 0.06 10.10
N ASP A 504 15.08 -0.48 10.81
CA ASP A 504 15.10 -1.87 11.32
C ASP A 504 14.14 -2.12 12.51
N LEU A 505 13.55 -1.08 13.10
CA LEU A 505 12.63 -1.17 14.25
C LEU A 505 11.16 -1.15 13.79
N SER A 506 10.26 -1.67 14.64
CA SER A 506 8.82 -1.60 14.37
C SER A 506 8.31 -0.14 14.35
N ILE A 507 7.22 0.10 13.62
CA ILE A 507 6.59 1.43 13.47
C ILE A 507 6.34 2.14 14.81
N SER A 508 5.88 1.42 15.84
CA SER A 508 5.67 2.01 17.17
C SER A 508 6.98 2.39 17.87
N GLU A 509 8.02 1.56 17.73
CA GLU A 509 9.33 1.86 18.31
C GLU A 509 10.01 3.03 17.58
N GLN A 510 9.93 3.07 16.24
CA GLN A 510 10.39 4.19 15.43
C GLN A 510 9.76 5.52 15.88
N ARG A 511 8.41 5.54 16.00
CA ARG A 511 7.64 6.67 16.51
C ARG A 511 8.12 7.10 17.90
N ASP A 512 8.16 6.16 18.83
CA ASP A 512 8.45 6.47 20.24
C ASP A 512 9.91 6.95 20.41
N ARG A 513 10.87 6.38 19.67
CA ARG A 513 12.26 6.85 19.60
C ARG A 513 12.37 8.27 19.05
N LEU A 514 11.62 8.62 18.01
CA LEU A 514 11.63 9.98 17.45
C LEU A 514 11.01 10.99 18.41
N VAL A 515 9.90 10.65 19.06
CA VAL A 515 9.24 11.52 20.06
C VAL A 515 10.16 11.81 21.25
N ASP A 516 10.87 10.79 21.75
CA ASP A 516 11.80 10.97 22.88
C ASP A 516 13.06 11.75 22.46
N ALA A 517 13.62 11.48 21.26
CA ALA A 517 14.76 12.25 20.74
C ALA A 517 14.41 13.73 20.46
N MET A 518 13.19 14.02 19.98
CA MET A 518 12.68 15.39 19.87
C MET A 518 12.43 16.03 21.25
N THR A 519 12.07 15.24 22.26
CA THR A 519 11.88 15.72 23.63
C THR A 519 13.21 16.16 24.26
N ASP A 520 14.29 15.40 24.06
CA ASP A 520 15.63 15.78 24.49
C ASP A 520 16.20 16.96 23.68
N LEU A 521 15.90 17.03 22.39
CA LEU A 521 16.27 18.17 21.54
C LEU A 521 15.53 19.46 21.97
N HIS A 522 14.24 19.38 22.28
CA HIS A 522 13.47 20.47 22.89
C HIS A 522 14.04 20.88 24.25
N ALA A 523 14.40 19.93 25.11
CA ALA A 523 14.99 20.25 26.42
C ALA A 523 16.31 21.05 26.31
N ARG A 524 17.05 20.87 25.21
CA ARG A 524 18.29 21.60 24.90
C ARG A 524 18.04 22.97 24.27
N THR A 525 17.22 23.06 23.22
CA THR A 525 17.05 24.29 22.39
C THR A 525 15.86 25.15 22.80
N ARG A 526 14.85 24.56 23.44
CA ARG A 526 13.51 25.12 23.74
C ARG A 526 12.64 25.42 22.52
N CYS A 527 13.05 25.03 21.31
CA CYS A 527 12.22 25.10 20.11
C CYS A 527 10.98 24.22 20.26
N PRO A 528 9.74 24.74 20.17
CA PRO A 528 8.53 23.91 20.15
C PRO A 528 8.49 23.07 18.87
N VAL A 529 8.26 21.76 19.01
CA VAL A 529 8.26 20.81 17.87
C VAL A 529 6.85 20.25 17.66
N THR A 530 6.36 20.25 16.41
CA THR A 530 5.21 19.44 15.99
C THR A 530 5.70 18.33 15.07
N ILE A 531 5.48 17.07 15.44
CA ILE A 531 5.78 15.89 14.61
C ILE A 531 4.46 15.43 13.98
N VAL A 532 4.47 15.16 12.68
CA VAL A 532 3.35 14.61 11.93
C VAL A 532 3.71 13.19 11.49
N PHE A 533 2.90 12.20 11.87
CA PHE A 533 3.01 10.84 11.35
C PHE A 533 1.87 10.55 10.37
N ASP A 534 2.15 9.70 9.40
CA ASP A 534 1.16 9.20 8.45
C ASP A 534 0.27 8.09 9.05
N GLY A 535 -0.95 7.98 8.54
CA GLY A 535 -1.91 6.96 8.91
C GLY A 535 -2.59 7.15 10.27
N ALA A 536 -3.86 6.73 10.32
CA ALA A 536 -4.68 6.74 11.53
C ALA A 536 -4.28 5.60 12.51
N ALA A 537 -3.14 5.76 13.20
CA ALA A 537 -2.73 4.84 14.25
C ALA A 537 -3.78 4.75 15.37
N VAL A 538 -4.25 3.54 15.66
CA VAL A 538 -5.33 3.28 16.63
C VAL A 538 -4.86 3.57 18.05
N ASP A 539 -5.08 4.80 18.52
CA ASP A 539 -5.25 5.11 19.93
C ASP A 539 -6.15 6.35 20.12
N ILE A 540 -6.99 6.35 21.14
CA ILE A 540 -8.15 7.25 21.20
C ILE A 540 -7.77 8.64 21.74
N GLY A 541 -7.74 9.64 20.86
CA GLY A 541 -8.06 11.02 21.22
C GLY A 541 -6.92 12.04 21.23
N GLY A 542 -6.56 12.52 20.03
CA GLY A 542 -5.99 13.86 19.85
C GLY A 542 -4.46 13.99 20.00
N ALA A 543 -3.99 15.23 19.86
CA ALA A 543 -2.58 15.55 19.71
C ALA A 543 -1.78 15.34 21.02
N THR A 544 -1.14 14.19 21.16
CA THR A 544 -0.32 13.85 22.33
C THR A 544 0.82 14.85 22.50
N ARG A 545 0.88 15.55 23.64
CA ARG A 545 1.95 16.50 23.97
C ARG A 545 2.90 15.91 25.03
N ARG A 546 4.16 15.66 24.67
CA ARG A 546 5.25 15.39 25.61
C ARG A 546 6.18 16.60 25.68
N ARG A 547 6.22 17.30 26.83
CA ARG A 547 7.23 18.34 27.17
C ARG A 547 7.67 19.25 25.99
N GLY A 548 6.74 19.99 25.38
CA GLY A 548 7.05 20.94 24.29
C GLY A 548 7.10 20.33 22.88
N VAL A 549 7.07 19.00 22.77
CA VAL A 549 6.76 18.26 21.55
C VAL A 549 5.25 17.99 21.48
N ARG A 550 4.67 18.15 20.29
CA ARG A 550 3.29 17.81 19.93
C ARG A 550 3.31 16.77 18.83
N VAL A 551 2.61 15.66 19.02
CA VAL A 551 2.44 14.62 17.99
C VAL A 551 1.09 14.79 17.31
N LEU A 552 1.07 14.64 15.99
CA LEU A 552 -0.11 14.57 15.13
C LEU A 552 -0.06 13.30 14.30
N PHE A 553 -1.23 12.84 13.90
CA PHE A 553 -1.44 11.82 12.89
C PHE A 553 -2.29 12.42 11.78
N SER A 554 -2.08 12.01 10.54
CA SER A 554 -3.02 12.31 9.46
C SER A 554 -4.33 11.54 9.63
N ARG A 555 -5.37 11.96 8.89
CA ARG A 555 -6.63 11.21 8.81
C ARG A 555 -6.45 9.95 7.95
N GLU A 556 -7.38 9.01 8.08
CA GLU A 556 -7.48 7.89 7.14
C GLU A 556 -7.72 8.44 5.72
N GLY A 557 -6.87 8.07 4.77
CA GLY A 557 -6.88 8.60 3.40
C GLY A 557 -6.29 10.01 3.23
N GLU A 558 -5.59 10.55 4.22
CA GLU A 558 -4.90 11.85 4.15
C GLU A 558 -3.39 11.67 4.33
N GLU A 559 -2.59 12.20 3.40
CA GLU A 559 -1.13 12.13 3.45
C GLU A 559 -0.56 13.07 4.52
N ALA A 560 0.48 12.63 5.23
CA ALA A 560 1.16 13.44 6.26
C ALA A 560 1.64 14.80 5.74
N ASP A 561 2.06 14.89 4.48
CA ASP A 561 2.63 16.08 3.84
C ASP A 561 1.62 17.24 3.74
N LEU A 562 0.37 16.92 3.36
CA LEU A 562 -0.75 17.86 3.41
C LEU A 562 -0.99 18.37 4.84
N VAL A 563 -0.74 17.54 5.85
CA VAL A 563 -0.89 17.93 7.27
C VAL A 563 0.29 18.79 7.74
N VAL A 564 1.53 18.52 7.28
CA VAL A 564 2.71 19.36 7.54
C VAL A 564 2.48 20.79 7.03
N VAL A 565 2.08 20.93 5.77
CA VAL A 565 1.76 22.24 5.14
C VAL A 565 0.60 22.92 5.88
N ARG A 566 -0.51 22.20 6.13
CA ARG A 566 -1.69 22.74 6.81
C ARG A 566 -1.41 23.19 8.25
N GLU A 567 -0.42 22.63 8.93
CA GLU A 567 0.02 23.11 10.25
C GLU A 567 0.98 24.31 10.16
N LEU A 568 1.71 24.47 9.04
CA LEU A 568 2.51 25.67 8.75
C LEU A 568 1.62 26.89 8.45
N THR A 569 0.60 26.76 7.60
CA THR A 569 -0.33 27.86 7.26
C THR A 569 -1.10 28.37 8.50
N LYS A 570 -1.30 27.52 9.52
CA LYS A 570 -1.91 27.91 10.81
C LYS A 570 -1.00 28.75 11.71
N LEU A 571 0.31 28.80 11.45
CA LEU A 571 1.24 29.62 12.22
C LEU A 571 1.19 31.08 11.73
N PRO A 572 0.91 32.07 12.60
CA PRO A 572 0.94 33.48 12.23
C PRO A 572 2.26 33.89 11.57
N MET A 573 2.19 34.72 10.52
CA MET A 573 3.36 35.12 9.72
C MET A 573 4.48 35.81 10.53
N GLY A 574 4.20 36.29 11.75
CA GLY A 574 5.22 36.81 12.68
C GLY A 574 6.07 35.74 13.38
N ILE A 575 5.81 34.45 13.16
CA ILE A 575 6.55 33.31 13.74
C ILE A 575 7.43 32.67 12.67
N PRO A 576 8.77 32.64 12.84
CA PRO A 576 9.65 31.87 11.99
C PRO A 576 9.44 30.36 12.19
N ALA A 577 9.32 29.62 11.08
CA ALA A 577 9.12 28.19 11.08
C ALA A 577 10.27 27.47 10.36
N ILE A 578 10.71 26.35 10.95
CA ILE A 578 11.55 25.36 10.28
C ILE A 578 10.68 24.16 9.94
N VAL A 579 10.72 23.70 8.69
CA VAL A 579 10.12 22.43 8.26
C VAL A 579 11.23 21.42 8.03
N VAL A 580 11.05 20.21 8.56
CA VAL A 580 11.96 19.08 8.33
C VAL A 580 11.23 18.04 7.52
N SER A 581 11.62 17.91 6.25
CA SER A 581 11.31 16.78 5.37
C SER A 581 12.40 16.69 4.29
N SER A 582 12.60 15.49 3.75
CA SER A 582 13.44 15.31 2.57
C SER A 582 12.66 15.43 1.26
N ASP A 583 11.32 15.40 1.32
CA ASP A 583 10.47 15.44 0.13
C ASP A 583 10.59 16.74 -0.69
N GLY A 584 10.32 16.66 -1.99
CA GLY A 584 10.38 17.79 -2.92
C GLY A 584 9.15 18.70 -2.87
N TRP A 585 7.95 18.12 -2.82
CA TRP A 585 6.67 18.83 -2.77
C TRP A 585 6.51 19.57 -1.43
N VAL A 586 6.82 18.90 -0.32
CA VAL A 586 6.81 19.54 1.01
C VAL A 586 7.78 20.71 1.06
N ARG A 587 8.94 20.61 0.40
CA ARG A 587 9.93 21.69 0.35
C ARG A 587 9.39 22.90 -0.40
N GLU A 588 8.95 22.72 -1.65
CA GLU A 588 8.42 23.81 -2.48
C GLU A 588 7.22 24.50 -1.81
N GLN A 589 6.30 23.72 -1.25
CA GLN A 589 5.11 24.27 -0.60
C GLN A 589 5.43 24.99 0.73
N ALA A 590 6.42 24.51 1.50
CA ALA A 590 6.87 25.19 2.72
C ALA A 590 7.71 26.45 2.45
N GLU A 591 8.53 26.46 1.39
CA GLU A 591 9.31 27.62 0.97
C GLU A 591 8.42 28.74 0.41
N SER A 592 7.36 28.41 -0.33
CA SER A 592 6.37 29.40 -0.78
C SER A 592 5.55 30.03 0.38
N GLU A 593 5.29 29.25 1.43
CA GLU A 593 4.78 29.73 2.73
C GLU A 593 5.83 30.53 3.55
N GLY A 594 7.07 30.64 3.08
CA GLY A 594 8.14 31.42 3.70
C GLY A 594 8.77 30.77 4.94
N ALA A 595 8.65 29.44 5.10
CA ALA A 595 9.41 28.68 6.09
C ALA A 595 10.83 28.35 5.58
N LEU A 596 11.73 28.02 6.50
CA LEU A 596 13.03 27.44 6.16
C LEU A 596 12.91 25.92 6.16
N VAL A 597 13.30 25.26 5.07
CA VAL A 597 13.31 23.78 4.99
C VAL A 597 14.72 23.26 5.26
N ILE A 598 14.82 22.15 6.00
CA ILE A 598 16.07 21.38 6.18
C ILE A 598 15.81 19.88 5.99
N SER A 599 16.84 19.14 5.60
CA SER A 599 16.75 17.70 5.37
C SER A 599 16.53 16.87 6.65
N SER A 600 15.95 15.68 6.48
CA SER A 600 15.82 14.68 7.55
C SER A 600 17.19 14.29 8.14
N SER A 601 18.23 14.23 7.31
CA SER A 601 19.59 13.85 7.71
C SER A 601 20.29 14.93 8.56
N ALA A 602 20.05 16.21 8.29
CA ALA A 602 20.54 17.30 9.14
C ALA A 602 19.89 17.29 10.55
N LEU A 603 18.58 17.01 10.64
CA LEU A 603 17.93 16.82 11.94
C LEU A 603 18.49 15.59 12.68
N ILE A 604 18.75 14.49 11.96
CA ILE A 604 19.39 13.28 12.50
C ILE A 604 20.78 13.60 13.08
N ALA A 605 21.57 14.43 12.40
CA ALA A 605 22.85 14.90 12.92
C ALA A 605 22.70 15.79 14.17
N ALA A 606 21.70 16.68 14.21
CA ALA A 606 21.40 17.58 15.33
C ALA A 606 20.90 16.85 16.60
N MET A 607 20.10 15.80 16.43
CA MET A 607 19.73 14.87 17.52
C MET A 607 20.97 14.25 18.18
N GLY A 608 22.00 13.94 17.39
CA GLY A 608 23.15 13.13 17.78
C GLY A 608 23.06 11.72 17.20
N ALA A 609 24.21 11.22 16.73
CA ALA A 609 24.41 9.82 16.38
C ALA A 609 24.84 9.07 17.66
#